data_AF-A0A832ZKK3-F1
#
_entry.id   AF-A0A832ZKK3-F1
#
_cell.length_a   1.000
_cell.length_b   1.000
_cell.length_c   1.000
_cell.angle_alpha   90.00
_cell.angle_beta   90.00
_cell.angle_gamma   90.00
#
_symmetry.space_group_name_H-M   'P 1'
#
loop_
_entity.id
_entity.type
_entity.pdbx_description
1 polymer ?
#
loop_
_entity_poly.entity_id
_entity_poly.type
_entity_poly.pdbx_seq_one_letter_code
_entity_poly.pdbx_strand_id
1 'polypeptide(L)'
;MSLESERKRVAIFEGEARIGEIIPAFMQIQLKPEDFTSPVSLQMALSRIYEALMSAVQRGPEKKYIAEVRFKDALGNTIVFAIDLGSSPPPFTKREVKARILIEIFEEE
;
A
#
# COMPACT_ATOMS: atom_id res chain seq x y z
N MET A 1 23.27 20.30 27.61
CA MET A 1 23.61 19.40 26.48
C MET A 1 23.08 20.05 25.22
N SER A 2 23.91 20.06 24.17
CA SER A 2 23.91 20.99 23.03
C SER A 2 22.61 21.06 22.23
N LEU A 3 22.34 22.28 21.74
CA LEU A 3 21.29 22.67 20.80
C LEU A 3 21.69 22.31 19.37
N GLU A 4 20.97 21.38 18.73
CA GLU A 4 21.04 21.12 17.26
C GLU A 4 19.65 20.69 16.76
N SER A 5 18.64 21.57 16.87
CA SER A 5 17.22 21.21 16.62
C SER A 5 16.55 22.08 15.54
N GLU A 6 17.28 22.59 14.56
CA GLU A 6 16.81 23.82 13.88
C GLU A 6 16.10 23.70 12.52
N ARG A 7 15.85 22.51 11.94
CA ARG A 7 15.04 22.43 10.69
C ARG A 7 14.14 21.19 10.62
N LYS A 8 13.41 20.89 11.70
CA LYS A 8 12.43 19.79 11.73
C LYS A 8 11.02 20.31 12.02
N ARG A 9 10.02 19.79 11.30
CA ARG A 9 8.59 20.10 11.53
C ARG A 9 7.76 18.82 11.51
N VAL A 10 7.02 18.59 12.59
CA VAL A 10 6.13 17.42 12.73
C VAL A 10 4.67 17.84 12.56
N ALA A 11 3.92 17.05 11.80
CA ALA A 11 2.46 17.12 11.69
C ALA A 11 1.85 15.77 12.07
N ILE A 12 0.72 15.81 12.81
CA ILE A 12 -0.01 14.62 13.24
C ILE A 12 -1.40 14.63 12.61
N PHE A 13 -1.75 13.52 11.97
CA PHE A 13 -3.09 13.29 11.45
C PHE A 13 -3.69 12.05 12.11
N GLU A 14 -5.01 12.07 12.29
CA GLU A 14 -5.77 10.91 12.72
C GLU A 14 -6.66 10.41 11.58
N GLY A 15 -6.77 9.09 11.49
CA GLY A 15 -7.55 8.42 10.46
C GLY A 15 -7.94 7.02 10.90
N GLU A 16 -8.37 6.23 9.93
CA GLU A 16 -8.79 4.85 10.14
C GLU A 16 -7.94 3.94 9.26
N ALA A 17 -7.68 2.73 9.75
CA ALA A 17 -7.03 1.68 9.00
C ALA A 17 -7.93 0.45 8.93
N ARG A 18 -8.09 -0.08 7.73
CA ARG A 18 -8.78 -1.35 7.48
C ARG A 18 -7.75 -2.45 7.27
N ILE A 19 -7.75 -3.42 8.16
CA ILE A 19 -6.90 -4.61 8.10
C ILE A 19 -7.47 -5.59 7.07
N GLY A 20 -6.65 -5.96 6.10
CA GLY A 20 -7.00 -6.88 5.02
C GLY A 20 -5.91 -7.90 4.74
N GLU A 21 -6.29 -8.96 4.05
CA GLU A 21 -5.37 -9.95 3.47
C GLU A 21 -5.28 -9.70 1.97
N ILE A 22 -4.07 -9.65 1.44
CA ILE A 22 -3.79 -9.62 0.01
C ILE A 22 -2.92 -10.82 -0.36
N ILE A 23 -2.96 -11.15 -1.64
CA ILE A 23 -1.99 -12.06 -2.24
C ILE A 23 -1.07 -11.19 -3.11
N PRO A 24 0.20 -10.98 -2.73
CA PRO A 24 1.10 -10.03 -3.40
C PRO A 24 1.25 -10.27 -4.90
N ALA A 25 1.16 -11.53 -5.34
CA ALA A 25 1.21 -11.89 -6.75
C ALA A 25 0.13 -11.18 -7.59
N PHE A 26 -1.03 -10.87 -7.00
CA PHE A 26 -2.10 -10.16 -7.69
C PHE A 26 -1.88 -8.64 -7.77
N MET A 27 -1.02 -8.05 -6.93
CA MET A 27 -0.67 -6.63 -7.06
C MET A 27 0.13 -6.33 -8.34
N GLN A 28 0.81 -7.35 -8.88
CA GLN A 28 1.58 -7.23 -10.13
C GLN A 28 0.68 -7.32 -11.38
N ILE A 29 -0.59 -7.70 -11.18
CA ILE A 29 -1.59 -7.81 -12.24
C ILE A 29 -2.19 -6.42 -12.46
N GLN A 30 -1.50 -5.59 -13.25
CA GLN A 30 -1.98 -4.27 -13.64
C GLN A 30 -1.89 -4.12 -15.16
N LEU A 31 -3.01 -3.70 -15.78
CA LEU A 31 -3.01 -3.27 -17.17
C LEU A 31 -2.50 -1.83 -17.24
N LYS A 32 -1.54 -1.60 -18.12
CA LYS A 32 -1.00 -0.26 -18.39
C LYS A 32 -1.69 0.36 -19.60
N PRO A 33 -1.70 1.70 -19.77
CA PRO A 33 -2.31 2.34 -20.93
C PRO A 33 -1.77 1.79 -22.27
N GLU A 34 -0.50 1.42 -22.32
CA GLU A 34 0.14 0.89 -23.53
C GLU A 34 -0.44 -0.47 -23.95
N ASP A 35 -1.00 -1.23 -23.01
CA ASP A 35 -1.61 -2.54 -23.27
C ASP A 35 -2.90 -2.43 -24.12
N PHE A 36 -3.51 -1.24 -24.19
CA PHE A 36 -4.74 -0.99 -24.96
C PHE A 36 -4.49 -0.40 -26.35
N THR A 37 -3.23 -0.24 -26.75
CA THR A 37 -2.85 0.41 -28.02
C THR A 37 -3.15 -0.42 -29.25
N SER A 38 -3.26 -1.75 -29.11
CA SER A 38 -3.63 -2.65 -30.20
C SER A 38 -4.21 -3.98 -29.67
N PRO A 39 -4.94 -4.74 -30.51
CA PRO A 39 -5.40 -6.08 -30.15
C PRO A 39 -4.27 -7.03 -29.73
N VAL A 40 -3.10 -6.93 -30.38
CA VAL A 40 -1.93 -7.76 -30.06
C VAL A 40 -1.35 -7.38 -28.70
N SER A 41 -1.21 -6.09 -28.41
CA SER A 41 -0.75 -5.59 -27.10
C SER A 41 -1.64 -6.09 -25.97
N LEU A 42 -2.97 -6.07 -26.19
CA LEU A 42 -3.94 -6.54 -25.21
C LEU A 42 -3.82 -8.05 -24.99
N GLN A 43 -3.69 -8.83 -26.07
CA GLN A 43 -3.48 -10.28 -25.96
C GLN A 43 -2.21 -10.61 -25.17
N MET A 44 -1.10 -9.89 -25.42
CA MET A 44 0.13 -10.06 -24.66
C MET A 44 -0.06 -9.72 -23.17
N ALA A 45 -0.80 -8.65 -22.87
CA ALA A 45 -1.10 -8.27 -21.50
C ALA A 45 -1.93 -9.34 -20.77
N LEU A 46 -2.96 -9.88 -21.42
CA LEU A 46 -3.77 -10.96 -20.87
C LEU A 46 -2.96 -12.23 -20.62
N SER A 47 -2.03 -12.58 -21.52
CA SER A 47 -1.12 -13.71 -21.32
C SER A 47 -0.25 -13.52 -20.06
N ARG A 48 0.34 -12.34 -19.86
CA ARG A 48 1.13 -12.03 -18.64
C ARG A 48 0.29 -12.17 -17.38
N ILE A 49 -0.95 -11.69 -17.41
CA ILE A 49 -1.89 -11.80 -16.28
C ILE A 49 -2.18 -13.27 -15.99
N TYR A 50 -2.48 -14.07 -17.02
CA TYR A 50 -2.73 -15.49 -16.87
C TYR A 50 -1.54 -16.25 -16.28
N GLU A 51 -0.32 -15.96 -16.75
CA GLU A 51 0.90 -16.54 -16.21
C GLU A 51 1.11 -16.17 -14.73
N ALA A 52 0.90 -14.91 -14.37
CA ALA A 52 0.98 -14.45 -12.98
C ALA A 52 -0.03 -15.17 -12.08
N LEU A 53 -1.27 -15.36 -12.56
CA LEU A 53 -2.30 -16.13 -11.86
C LEU A 53 -1.90 -17.59 -11.66
N MET A 54 -1.40 -18.25 -12.71
CA MET A 54 -0.99 -19.65 -12.63
C MET A 54 0.21 -19.84 -11.70
N SER A 55 1.18 -18.93 -11.74
CA SER A 55 2.32 -18.92 -10.83
C SER A 55 1.89 -18.73 -9.37
N ALA A 56 0.93 -17.83 -9.11
CA ALA A 56 0.38 -17.61 -7.77
C ALA A 56 -0.33 -18.85 -7.21
N VAL A 57 -1.06 -19.58 -8.06
CA VAL A 57 -1.72 -20.83 -7.67
C VAL A 57 -0.70 -21.93 -7.38
N GLN A 58 0.34 -22.06 -8.21
CA GLN A 58 1.37 -23.09 -8.06
C GLN A 58 2.25 -22.89 -6.81
N ARG A 59 2.60 -21.65 -6.48
CA ARG A 59 3.42 -21.33 -5.30
C ARG A 59 2.63 -21.43 -3.98
N GLY A 60 1.31 -21.53 -4.05
CA GLY A 60 0.43 -21.44 -2.90
C GLY A 60 0.20 -19.98 -2.46
N PRO A 61 -0.92 -19.66 -1.80
CA PRO A 61 -1.21 -18.30 -1.39
C PRO A 61 -0.29 -17.88 -0.24
N GLU A 62 0.81 -17.19 -0.56
CA GLU A 62 1.54 -16.39 0.42
C GLU A 62 0.68 -15.17 0.76
N LYS A 63 -0.17 -15.36 1.78
CA LYS A 63 -0.99 -14.29 2.32
C LYS A 63 -0.10 -13.23 2.95
N LYS A 64 -0.43 -11.97 2.68
CA LYS A 64 0.21 -10.82 3.27
C LYS A 64 -0.87 -9.93 3.87
N TYR A 65 -0.65 -9.48 5.09
CA TYR A 65 -1.56 -8.59 5.78
C TYR A 65 -1.20 -7.16 5.45
N ILE A 66 -2.21 -6.34 5.20
CA ILE A 66 -2.05 -4.90 4.99
C ILE A 66 -3.03 -4.11 5.85
N ALA A 67 -2.66 -2.87 6.15
CA ALA A 67 -3.56 -1.85 6.65
C ALA A 67 -3.80 -0.80 5.57
N GLU A 68 -5.01 -0.75 5.01
CA GLU A 68 -5.42 0.38 4.16
C GLU A 68 -5.75 1.57 5.09
N VAL A 69 -4.84 2.53 5.17
CA VAL A 69 -4.97 3.75 5.96
C VAL A 69 -5.69 4.82 5.14
N ARG A 70 -6.67 5.48 5.75
CA ARG A 70 -7.40 6.62 5.20
C ARG A 70 -7.42 7.77 6.19
N PHE A 71 -7.01 8.95 5.76
CA PHE A 71 -7.09 10.17 6.56
C PHE A 71 -7.36 11.41 5.69
N LYS A 72 -7.62 12.55 6.33
CA LYS A 72 -7.77 13.85 5.68
C LYS A 72 -6.51 14.69 5.90
N ASP A 73 -5.93 15.22 4.83
CA ASP A 73 -4.80 16.15 4.94
C ASP A 73 -5.26 17.54 5.43
N ALA A 74 -4.31 18.46 5.58
CA ALA A 74 -4.58 19.82 6.05
C ALA A 74 -5.45 20.66 5.09
N LEU A 75 -5.61 20.22 3.84
CA LEU A 75 -6.41 20.88 2.81
C LEU A 75 -7.77 20.18 2.60
N GLY A 76 -8.07 19.12 3.36
CA GLY A 76 -9.31 18.35 3.28
C GLY A 76 -9.32 17.25 2.21
N ASN A 77 -8.18 16.97 1.56
CA ASN A 77 -8.07 15.88 0.60
C ASN A 77 -8.07 14.53 1.33
N THR A 78 -8.74 13.53 0.76
CA THR A 78 -8.66 12.16 1.28
C THR A 78 -7.38 11.51 0.76
N ILE A 79 -6.51 11.11 1.67
CA ILE A 79 -5.31 10.33 1.35
C ILE A 79 -5.58 8.89 1.74
N VAL A 80 -5.30 7.96 0.82
CA VAL A 80 -5.43 6.51 1.04
C VAL A 80 -4.14 5.84 0.63
N PHE A 81 -3.57 5.02 1.51
CA PHE A 81 -2.38 4.23 1.22
C PHE A 81 -2.37 2.95 2.04
N ALA A 82 -1.60 1.95 1.61
CA ALA A 82 -1.47 0.68 2.30
C ALA A 82 -0.15 0.61 3.09
N ILE A 83 -0.22 0.12 4.32
CA ILE A 83 0.95 -0.28 5.11
C ILE A 83 1.05 -1.81 5.09
N ASP A 84 2.25 -2.31 4.84
CA ASP A 84 2.59 -3.72 4.94
C ASP A 84 2.68 -4.16 6.41
N LEU A 85 1.88 -5.16 6.80
CA LEU A 85 1.88 -5.73 8.15
C LEU A 85 2.60 -7.10 8.22
N GLY A 86 3.16 -7.57 7.10
CA GLY A 86 3.87 -8.85 7.00
C GLY A 86 2.98 -10.05 6.72
N SER A 87 3.53 -11.26 6.91
CA SER A 87 2.88 -12.53 6.55
C SER A 87 2.11 -13.18 7.70
N SER A 88 2.31 -12.74 8.94
CA SER A 88 1.59 -13.23 10.11
C SER A 88 0.38 -12.35 10.42
N PRO A 89 -0.70 -12.93 10.99
CA PRO A 89 -1.87 -12.15 11.40
C PRO A 89 -1.45 -11.04 12.37
N PRO A 90 -1.80 -9.77 12.10
CA PRO A 90 -1.44 -8.66 12.99
C PRO A 90 -2.23 -8.76 14.30
N PRO A 91 -1.72 -8.20 15.41
CA PRO A 91 -2.30 -8.36 16.75
C PRO A 91 -3.52 -7.45 16.98
N PHE A 92 -4.46 -7.41 16.03
CA PHE A 92 -5.68 -6.63 16.12
C PHE A 92 -6.89 -7.56 16.27
N THR A 93 -7.77 -7.25 17.22
CA THR A 93 -9.05 -7.97 17.41
C THR A 93 -10.14 -7.49 16.45
N LYS A 94 -9.97 -6.29 15.86
CA LYS A 94 -10.90 -5.66 14.93
C LYS A 94 -10.26 -5.48 13.56
N ARG A 95 -11.09 -5.55 12.51
CA ARG A 95 -10.67 -5.24 11.13
C ARG A 95 -10.58 -3.75 10.86
N GLU A 96 -11.30 -2.93 11.61
CA GLU A 96 -11.22 -1.46 11.55
C GLU A 96 -10.55 -0.97 12.83
N VAL A 97 -9.44 -0.26 12.67
CA VAL A 97 -8.64 0.28 13.77
C VAL A 97 -8.33 1.76 13.51
N LYS A 98 -7.97 2.49 14.56
CA LYS A 98 -7.51 3.87 14.41
C LYS A 98 -6.09 3.89 13.85
N ALA A 99 -5.81 4.85 12.98
CA ALA A 99 -4.47 5.14 12.49
C ALA A 99 -4.05 6.54 12.95
N ARG A 100 -2.80 6.66 13.40
CA ARG A 100 -2.15 7.94 13.65
C ARG A 100 -0.99 8.06 12.68
N ILE A 101 -1.00 9.13 11.89
CA ILE A 101 0.02 9.41 10.89
C ILE A 101 0.88 10.55 11.44
N LEU A 102 2.17 10.29 11.58
CA LEU A 102 3.16 11.30 11.97
C LEU A 102 4.03 11.58 10.76
N ILE A 103 3.98 12.82 10.27
CA ILE A 103 4.81 13.28 9.16
C ILE A 103 5.86 14.21 9.75
N GLU A 104 7.13 13.86 9.57
CA GLU A 104 8.26 14.70 9.93
C GLU A 104 8.91 15.24 8.64
N ILE A 105 9.02 16.55 8.55
CA ILE A 105 9.74 17.27 7.50
C ILE A 105 11.08 17.68 8.11
N PHE A 106 12.18 17.30 7.47
CA PHE A 106 13.53 17.65 7.89
C PHE A 106 14.42 17.88 6.66
N GLU A 107 15.50 18.64 6.81
CA GLU A 107 16.52 18.77 5.77
C GLU A 107 17.57 17.65 5.92
N GLU A 108 18.01 17.06 4.81
CA GLU A 108 19.21 16.21 4.79
C GLU A 108 20.45 17.10 4.99
N GLU A 109 21.40 16.62 5.80
CA GLU A 109 22.69 17.32 6.07
C GLU A 109 23.57 17.45 4.83
#